data_AF-A0A2R5GFP1-F1
#
_entry.id   AF-A0A2R5GFP1-F1
#
_cell.length_a   1.000
_cell.length_b   1.000
_cell.length_c   1.000
_cell.angle_alpha   90.00
_cell.angle_beta   90.00
_cell.angle_gamma   90.00
#
_symmetry.space_group_name_H-M   'P 1'
#
loop_
_entity.id
_entity.type
_entity.pdbx_description
1 polymer ?
#
loop_
_entity_poly.entity_id
_entity_poly.type
_entity_poly.pdbx_seq_one_letter_code
_entity_poly.pdbx_strand_id
1 'polypeptide(L)'
;MPESSLSRLSFSRKTDDEIFSKDARKIIDPRSISLRAIKELRDEVLSGKAAQGRTKPGGKLQGRVPYVGVPITFEPGKDADPKPRQDWSTEDITEYVVLALTKSLPQAQFYLNHVDEKDVGAEFHGTFVSQARKCRFQDLVEALEDHFGQDADTAFIWLDLFCANQPLLTSADEALSPDVILARNQYLTHGLHRAIGRFESAVIFFDRWDVPAPLQRAWCVWEIMGAITQAQRFQVAFAPGQEQAFIETLLKGGVDGLIKILADNNNMRNAKCWKMEDKEMIDKAVEMTVDGGYVTLIKEVNQRVHAWRLQMAQDAIAQARDGDPLKLAEILHCTGTLLNSQGEYN
;
A
#
# COMPACT_ATOMS: atom_id res chain seq x y z
N MET A 1 8.77 24.24 -53.61
CA MET A 1 9.09 23.78 -52.24
C MET A 1 9.23 25.01 -51.36
N PRO A 2 8.37 25.20 -50.34
CA PRO A 2 8.64 26.10 -49.24
C PRO A 2 8.97 25.31 -47.97
N GLU A 3 10.08 25.67 -47.34
CA GLU A 3 10.49 25.21 -46.01
C GLU A 3 9.46 25.64 -44.96
N SER A 4 8.86 24.69 -44.26
CA SER A 4 8.11 24.97 -43.03
C SER A 4 9.07 24.86 -41.84
N SER A 5 9.38 26.01 -41.24
CA SER A 5 10.08 26.08 -39.97
C SER A 5 9.18 25.45 -38.89
N LEU A 6 9.50 24.23 -38.46
CA LEU A 6 8.95 23.66 -37.24
C LEU A 6 9.54 24.41 -36.04
N SER A 7 8.84 25.45 -35.60
CA SER A 7 9.05 26.05 -34.30
C SER A 7 8.85 24.95 -33.24
N ARG A 8 9.95 24.50 -32.64
CA ARG A 8 9.92 23.65 -31.44
C ARG A 8 9.21 24.44 -30.35
N LEU A 9 7.93 24.15 -30.13
CA LEU A 9 7.21 24.53 -28.93
C LEU A 9 7.85 23.80 -27.75
N SER A 10 8.84 24.42 -27.09
CA SER A 10 9.29 23.95 -25.78
C SER A 10 8.26 24.41 -24.76
N PHE A 11 7.48 23.47 -24.23
CA PHE A 11 6.66 23.73 -23.06
C PHE A 11 7.56 23.65 -21.84
N SER A 12 7.81 24.79 -21.20
CA SER A 12 8.29 24.80 -19.81
C SER A 12 7.12 24.46 -18.91
N ARG A 13 7.34 23.52 -17.97
CA ARG A 13 6.40 23.16 -16.90
C ARG A 13 6.06 24.46 -16.16
N LYS A 14 4.77 24.85 -16.09
CA LYS A 14 4.35 25.87 -15.12
C LYS A 14 4.78 25.36 -13.74
N THR A 15 5.33 26.25 -12.91
CA THR A 15 5.60 25.96 -11.50
C THR A 15 4.27 25.66 -10.81
N ASP A 16 3.92 24.37 -10.74
CA ASP A 16 2.82 23.84 -9.94
C ASP A 16 3.23 23.90 -8.45
N ASP A 17 3.33 25.10 -7.89
CA ASP A 17 3.81 25.26 -6.51
C ASP A 17 2.79 24.72 -5.48
N GLU A 18 1.49 24.76 -5.81
CA GLU A 18 0.42 24.30 -4.93
C GLU A 18 -0.24 23.00 -5.44
N ILE A 19 0.19 21.84 -4.93
CA ILE A 19 -0.41 20.54 -5.30
C ILE A 19 -1.87 20.44 -4.84
N PHE A 20 -2.13 20.92 -3.62
CA PHE A 20 -3.40 20.78 -2.92
C PHE A 20 -4.00 22.14 -2.63
N SER A 21 -5.23 22.35 -3.11
CA SER A 21 -6.03 23.51 -2.73
C SER A 21 -6.26 23.54 -1.21
N LYS A 22 -6.62 24.71 -0.68
CA LYS A 22 -7.02 24.86 0.73
C LYS A 22 -8.10 23.87 1.17
N ASP A 23 -9.03 23.51 0.27
CA ASP A 23 -10.07 22.54 0.58
C ASP A 23 -9.56 21.09 0.51
N ALA A 24 -8.68 20.76 -0.43
CA ALA A 24 -8.03 19.44 -0.47
C ALA A 24 -7.19 19.20 0.80
N ARG A 25 -6.55 20.25 1.34
CA ARG A 25 -5.81 20.22 2.61
C ARG A 25 -6.67 19.94 3.85
N LYS A 26 -8.01 20.01 3.74
CA LYS A 26 -8.92 19.54 4.81
C LYS A 26 -9.08 18.02 4.81
N ILE A 27 -8.84 17.38 3.66
CA ILE A 27 -8.98 15.94 3.46
C ILE A 27 -7.63 15.24 3.63
N ILE A 28 -6.54 15.91 3.25
CA ILE A 28 -5.20 15.32 3.18
C ILE A 28 -4.16 16.27 3.75
N ASP A 29 -3.26 15.72 4.55
CA ASP A 29 -2.06 16.39 5.00
C ASP A 29 -0.87 15.87 4.16
N PRO A 30 -0.13 16.73 3.44
CA PRO A 30 1.06 16.32 2.68
C PRO A 30 2.24 15.91 3.57
N ARG A 31 2.18 16.17 4.88
CA ARG A 31 3.22 15.79 5.84
C ARG A 31 3.14 14.29 6.12
N SER A 32 4.30 13.72 6.39
CA SER A 32 4.48 12.33 6.77
C SER A 32 4.53 12.15 8.29
N ILE A 33 4.43 10.90 8.73
CA ILE A 33 4.59 10.49 10.12
C ILE A 33 5.88 9.68 10.26
N SER A 34 6.58 9.81 11.38
CA SER A 34 7.77 8.99 11.63
C SER A 34 7.39 7.51 11.74
N LEU A 35 8.25 6.62 11.21
CA LEU A 35 8.06 5.18 11.37
C LEU A 35 8.17 4.77 12.85
N ARG A 36 8.96 5.50 13.66
CA ARG A 36 9.00 5.33 15.11
C ARG A 36 7.61 5.44 15.76
N ALA A 37 6.86 6.50 15.47
CA ALA A 37 5.52 6.67 16.04
C ALA A 37 4.55 5.56 15.61
N ILE A 38 4.71 5.04 14.39
CA ILE A 38 3.92 3.90 13.90
C ILE A 38 4.29 2.60 14.63
N LYS A 39 5.58 2.38 14.93
CA LYS A 39 6.05 1.24 15.74
C LYS A 39 5.48 1.29 17.15
N GLU A 40 5.54 2.47 17.79
CA GLU A 40 4.95 2.69 19.11
C GLU A 40 3.44 2.38 19.10
N LEU A 41 2.72 2.87 18.08
CA LEU A 41 1.30 2.55 17.88
C LEU A 41 1.05 1.04 17.73
N ARG A 42 1.87 0.33 16.93
CA ARG A 42 1.77 -1.13 16.82
C ARG A 42 1.92 -1.79 18.18
N ASP A 43 2.92 -1.41 18.96
CA ASP A 43 3.18 -2.00 20.27
C ASP A 43 2.05 -1.70 21.27
N GLU A 44 1.45 -0.52 21.19
CA GLU A 44 0.23 -0.17 21.94
C GLU A 44 -0.98 -1.00 21.50
N VAL A 45 -1.15 -1.28 20.22
CA VAL A 45 -2.23 -2.15 19.71
C VAL A 45 -2.03 -3.59 20.18
N LEU A 46 -0.81 -4.12 20.08
CA LEU A 46 -0.47 -5.48 20.50
C LEU A 46 -0.63 -5.66 22.01
N SER A 47 -0.26 -4.65 22.80
CA SER A 47 -0.47 -4.64 24.26
C SER A 47 -1.91 -4.33 24.68
N GLY A 48 -2.77 -3.93 23.75
CA GLY A 48 -4.17 -3.59 24.00
C GLY A 48 -4.41 -2.18 24.58
N LYS A 49 -3.37 -1.34 24.67
CA LYS A 49 -3.46 0.05 25.14
C LYS A 49 -4.22 0.96 24.18
N ALA A 50 -4.06 0.76 22.87
CA ALA A 50 -4.58 1.67 21.84
C ALA A 50 -6.09 1.54 21.52
N ALA A 51 -6.81 0.52 22.02
CA ALA A 51 -8.26 0.42 21.78
C ALA A 51 -9.04 -0.21 22.95
N GLN A 52 -9.95 0.57 23.54
CA GLN A 52 -10.94 0.09 24.51
C GLN A 52 -12.25 -0.27 23.78
N GLY A 53 -12.65 -1.55 23.84
CA GLY A 53 -13.93 -2.00 23.31
C GLY A 53 -15.11 -1.50 24.15
N ARG A 54 -16.26 -1.25 23.52
CA ARG A 54 -17.51 -0.94 24.23
C ARG A 54 -18.29 -2.23 24.49
N THR A 55 -18.27 -2.71 25.74
CA THR A 55 -19.11 -3.83 26.18
C THR A 55 -20.49 -3.32 26.59
N LYS A 56 -21.58 -3.93 26.08
CA LYS A 56 -22.94 -3.66 26.59
C LYS A 56 -23.30 -4.59 27.76
N PRO A 57 -24.24 -4.18 28.63
CA PRO A 57 -24.83 -5.09 29.62
C PRO A 57 -25.50 -6.28 28.91
N GLY A 58 -25.15 -7.52 29.30
CA GLY A 58 -25.76 -8.75 28.77
C GLY A 58 -24.87 -9.62 27.87
N GLY A 59 -23.58 -9.33 27.72
CA GLY A 59 -22.61 -10.20 27.03
C GLY A 59 -22.66 -10.17 25.49
N LYS A 60 -23.63 -9.48 24.89
CA LYS A 60 -23.71 -9.25 23.44
C LYS A 60 -22.80 -8.09 23.01
N LEU A 61 -22.07 -8.29 21.91
CA LEU A 61 -21.26 -7.25 21.29
C LEU A 61 -21.96 -6.67 20.06
N GLN A 62 -21.83 -5.36 19.87
CA GLN A 62 -22.28 -4.69 18.66
C GLN A 62 -21.05 -4.39 17.80
N GLY A 63 -21.00 -5.01 16.63
CA GLY A 63 -19.93 -4.83 15.67
C GLY A 63 -20.36 -3.94 14.52
N ARG A 64 -19.39 -3.34 13.84
CA ARG A 64 -19.58 -2.85 12.48
C ARG A 64 -18.83 -3.79 11.56
N VAL A 65 -19.49 -4.20 10.48
CA VAL A 65 -18.77 -4.75 9.33
C VAL A 65 -18.42 -3.55 8.46
N PRO A 66 -17.15 -3.36 8.08
CA PRO A 66 -16.78 -2.32 7.13
C PRO A 66 -17.71 -2.36 5.92
N TYR A 67 -18.17 -1.18 5.46
CA TYR A 67 -19.06 -1.04 4.30
C TYR A 67 -20.49 -1.59 4.45
N VAL A 68 -20.85 -2.13 5.62
CA VAL A 68 -22.24 -2.42 6.00
C VAL A 68 -22.72 -1.28 6.90
N GLY A 69 -23.53 -0.37 6.35
CA GLY A 69 -23.99 0.84 7.04
C GLY A 69 -24.88 0.61 8.27
N VAL A 70 -25.21 -0.66 8.57
CA VAL A 70 -25.99 -1.05 9.74
C VAL A 70 -25.12 -1.79 10.75
N PRO A 71 -25.15 -1.41 12.04
CA PRO A 71 -24.52 -2.20 13.08
C PRO A 71 -25.12 -3.61 13.10
N ILE A 72 -24.28 -4.63 13.15
CA ILE A 72 -24.71 -6.01 13.35
C ILE A 72 -24.54 -6.38 14.82
N THR A 73 -25.48 -7.16 15.33
CA THR A 73 -25.36 -7.77 16.66
C THR A 73 -24.87 -9.19 16.47
N PHE A 74 -23.86 -9.58 17.24
CA PHE A 74 -23.30 -10.93 17.19
C PHE A 74 -23.05 -11.45 18.60
N GLU A 75 -23.15 -12.76 18.76
CA GLU A 75 -22.81 -13.51 19.97
C GLU A 75 -21.35 -14.01 19.84
N PRO A 76 -20.41 -13.49 20.65
CA PRO A 76 -19.00 -13.90 20.59
C PRO A 76 -18.83 -15.41 20.81
N GLY A 77 -17.98 -16.06 20.02
CA GLY A 77 -17.74 -17.51 20.08
C GLY A 77 -18.85 -18.37 19.47
N LYS A 78 -19.93 -17.74 18.97
CA LYS A 78 -21.01 -18.41 18.23
C LYS A 78 -21.13 -17.88 16.81
N ASP A 79 -21.23 -16.56 16.68
CA ASP A 79 -21.43 -15.87 15.40
C ASP A 79 -20.10 -15.37 14.81
N ALA A 80 -19.14 -15.02 15.68
CA ALA A 80 -17.79 -14.62 15.31
C ALA A 80 -16.83 -14.78 16.49
N ASP A 81 -15.57 -15.12 16.18
CA ASP A 81 -14.49 -15.11 17.15
C ASP A 81 -13.80 -13.74 17.20
N PRO A 82 -13.35 -13.28 18.38
CA PRO A 82 -12.57 -12.07 18.48
C PRO A 82 -11.26 -12.23 17.73
N LYS A 83 -11.01 -11.33 16.77
CA LYS A 83 -9.75 -11.29 16.03
C LYS A 83 -8.60 -10.88 16.98
N PRO A 84 -7.56 -11.71 17.14
CA PRO A 84 -6.37 -11.35 17.92
C PRO A 84 -5.73 -10.06 17.43
N ARG A 85 -5.14 -9.27 18.33
CA ARG A 85 -4.52 -7.96 17.98
C ARG A 85 -3.39 -8.09 16.95
N GLN A 86 -2.63 -9.18 17.01
CA GLN A 86 -1.62 -9.55 16.01
C GLN A 86 -2.22 -9.74 14.60
N ASP A 87 -3.52 -10.06 14.50
CA ASP A 87 -4.19 -10.31 13.22
C ASP A 87 -5.00 -9.11 12.74
N TRP A 88 -4.92 -7.99 13.45
CA TRP A 88 -5.55 -6.75 13.05
C TRP A 88 -4.99 -6.26 11.72
N SER A 89 -5.91 -6.00 10.80
CA SER A 89 -5.64 -5.40 9.52
C SER A 89 -5.46 -3.88 9.65
N THR A 90 -4.91 -3.24 8.63
CA THR A 90 -4.87 -1.76 8.56
C THR A 90 -6.27 -1.14 8.55
N GLU A 91 -7.31 -1.84 8.06
CA GLU A 91 -8.72 -1.45 8.25
C GLU A 91 -9.12 -1.47 9.74
N ASP A 92 -8.72 -2.50 10.49
CA ASP A 92 -9.01 -2.58 11.93
C ASP A 92 -8.34 -1.42 12.68
N ILE A 93 -7.10 -1.05 12.32
CA ILE A 93 -6.42 0.13 12.87
C ILE A 93 -7.16 1.42 12.52
N THR A 94 -7.63 1.53 11.28
CA THR A 94 -8.43 2.67 10.82
C THR A 94 -9.67 2.82 11.69
N GLU A 95 -10.47 1.76 11.79
CA GLU A 95 -11.78 1.79 12.44
C GLU A 95 -11.71 1.92 13.96
N TYR A 96 -10.82 1.16 14.60
CA TYR A 96 -10.81 1.03 16.05
C TYR A 96 -9.82 1.96 16.76
N VAL A 97 -8.86 2.54 16.04
CA VAL A 97 -7.86 3.44 16.62
C VAL A 97 -7.94 4.82 15.99
N VAL A 98 -7.66 4.94 14.69
CA VAL A 98 -7.59 6.25 14.02
C VAL A 98 -8.93 6.96 14.09
N LEU A 99 -10.02 6.31 13.67
CA LEU A 99 -11.36 6.89 13.68
C LEU A 99 -11.88 7.11 15.10
N ALA A 100 -11.53 6.26 16.06
CA ALA A 100 -11.91 6.45 17.46
C ALA A 100 -11.33 7.75 18.04
N LEU A 101 -10.06 8.04 17.73
CA LEU A 101 -9.37 9.26 18.15
C LEU A 101 -9.84 10.50 17.38
N THR A 102 -10.05 10.37 16.06
CA THR A 102 -10.28 11.51 15.18
C THR A 102 -11.75 11.91 15.00
N LYS A 103 -12.71 10.97 15.07
CA LYS A 103 -14.16 11.27 14.95
C LYS A 103 -14.76 11.89 16.22
N SER A 104 -14.13 11.67 17.38
CA SER A 104 -14.66 12.14 18.66
C SER A 104 -14.36 13.61 18.94
N LEU A 105 -13.56 14.26 18.08
CA LEU A 105 -13.13 15.64 18.22
C LEU A 105 -13.91 16.62 17.32
N PRO A 106 -13.99 17.91 17.71
CA PRO A 106 -14.55 18.95 16.85
C PRO A 106 -13.86 18.99 15.49
N GLN A 107 -14.67 19.13 14.43
CA GLN A 107 -14.26 19.27 13.02
C GLN A 107 -13.65 18.05 12.33
N ALA A 108 -13.49 16.91 13.01
CA ALA A 108 -12.75 15.75 12.52
C ALA A 108 -11.30 16.08 12.13
N GLN A 109 -10.35 15.44 12.79
CA GLN A 109 -8.93 15.78 12.68
C GLN A 109 -8.11 14.69 11.99
N PHE A 110 -6.91 15.06 11.55
CA PHE A 110 -5.91 14.10 11.10
C PHE A 110 -5.34 13.33 12.30
N TYR A 111 -4.89 12.10 12.06
CA TYR A 111 -4.17 11.35 13.10
C TYR A 111 -2.86 12.06 13.48
N LEU A 112 -2.22 12.77 12.54
CA LEU A 112 -1.00 13.56 12.79
C LEU A 112 -1.14 14.58 13.92
N ASN A 113 -2.37 15.02 14.26
CA ASN A 113 -2.59 15.93 15.38
C ASN A 113 -2.47 15.26 16.76
N HIS A 114 -2.35 13.93 16.79
CA HIS A 114 -2.28 13.11 18.01
C HIS A 114 -0.89 12.53 18.28
N VAL A 115 0.08 12.82 17.41
CA VAL A 115 1.48 12.42 17.60
C VAL A 115 2.31 13.64 17.99
N ASP A 116 3.47 13.41 18.60
CA ASP A 116 4.39 14.48 18.95
C ASP A 116 4.84 15.24 17.69
N GLU A 117 5.08 16.55 17.81
CA GLU A 117 5.52 17.39 16.68
C GLU A 117 6.80 16.88 16.01
N LYS A 118 7.73 16.29 16.80
CA LYS A 118 8.96 15.67 16.30
C LYS A 118 8.71 14.46 15.38
N ASP A 119 7.52 13.87 15.45
CA ASP A 119 7.09 12.70 14.67
C ASP A 119 6.26 13.09 13.45
N VAL A 120 6.11 14.39 13.19
CA VAL A 120 5.47 14.92 11.99
C VAL A 120 6.53 15.51 11.07
N GLY A 121 6.62 14.96 9.86
CA GLY A 121 7.59 15.39 8.84
C GLY A 121 7.22 16.72 8.18
N ALA A 122 8.16 17.25 7.39
CA ALA A 122 7.87 18.36 6.48
C ALA A 122 6.94 17.89 5.33
N GLU A 123 6.35 18.83 4.58
CA GLU A 123 5.50 18.48 3.44
C GLU A 123 6.29 17.66 2.40
N PHE A 124 5.72 16.53 1.99
CA PHE A 124 6.31 15.60 1.01
C PHE A 124 7.66 15.00 1.44
N HIS A 125 8.04 15.10 2.71
CA HIS A 125 9.24 14.46 3.23
C HIS A 125 9.03 12.96 3.39
N GLY A 126 10.05 12.16 3.04
CA GLY A 126 10.06 10.71 3.20
C GLY A 126 9.31 9.95 2.10
N THR A 127 8.77 8.79 2.46
CA THR A 127 8.34 7.76 1.51
C THR A 127 6.82 7.61 1.46
N PHE A 128 6.23 7.67 0.27
CA PHE A 128 4.83 7.30 0.06
C PHE A 128 4.63 5.79 0.16
N VAL A 129 3.66 5.33 0.94
CA VAL A 129 3.39 3.89 1.11
C VAL A 129 2.00 3.53 0.58
N SER A 130 1.95 2.69 -0.44
CA SER A 130 0.72 2.07 -0.97
C SER A 130 0.51 0.71 -0.31
N GLN A 131 -0.66 0.51 0.31
CA GLN A 131 -1.06 -0.76 0.94
C GLN A 131 -2.56 -1.03 0.81
N ALA A 132 -2.95 -2.29 0.81
CA ALA A 132 -4.36 -2.66 0.82
C ALA A 132 -4.89 -2.79 2.25
N ARG A 133 -6.04 -2.17 2.56
CA ARG A 133 -6.59 -2.16 3.94
C ARG A 133 -6.80 -3.53 4.61
N LYS A 134 -6.85 -4.62 3.84
CA LYS A 134 -6.97 -5.99 4.36
C LYS A 134 -5.66 -6.58 4.89
N CYS A 135 -4.52 -5.95 4.59
CA CYS A 135 -3.21 -6.35 5.04
C CYS A 135 -3.08 -6.27 6.57
N ARG A 136 -2.37 -7.20 7.19
CA ARG A 136 -2.07 -7.16 8.62
C ARG A 136 -1.18 -5.96 8.94
N PHE A 137 -1.55 -5.20 9.96
CA PHE A 137 -0.83 -3.97 10.31
C PHE A 137 0.57 -4.26 10.82
N GLN A 138 0.74 -5.26 11.69
CA GLN A 138 2.08 -5.64 12.17
C GLN A 138 3.02 -6.03 11.02
N ASP A 139 2.53 -6.78 10.04
CA ASP A 139 3.34 -7.24 8.91
C ASP A 139 3.77 -6.05 8.01
N LEU A 140 2.90 -5.04 7.86
CA LEU A 140 3.25 -3.78 7.20
C LEU A 140 4.36 -3.05 7.96
N VAL A 141 4.25 -2.91 9.29
CA VAL A 141 5.25 -2.20 10.09
C VAL A 141 6.59 -2.94 10.06
N GLU A 142 6.58 -4.25 10.26
CA GLU A 142 7.80 -5.08 10.21
C GLU A 142 8.48 -5.03 8.83
N ALA A 143 7.71 -5.07 7.74
CA ALA A 143 8.26 -4.93 6.39
C ALA A 143 8.86 -3.54 6.12
N LEU A 144 8.29 -2.48 6.70
CA LEU A 144 8.87 -1.14 6.61
C LEU A 144 10.14 -1.02 7.46
N GLU A 145 10.16 -1.61 8.65
CA GLU A 145 11.38 -1.67 9.46
C GLU A 145 12.53 -2.37 8.73
N ASP A 146 12.25 -3.52 8.11
CA ASP A 146 13.23 -4.22 7.27
C ASP A 146 13.67 -3.36 6.07
N HIS A 147 12.72 -2.72 5.39
CA HIS A 147 12.99 -1.86 4.24
C HIS A 147 13.93 -0.69 4.55
N PHE A 148 13.73 -0.02 5.68
CA PHE A 148 14.58 1.11 6.10
C PHE A 148 15.81 0.68 6.90
N GLY A 149 15.84 -0.55 7.42
CA GLY A 149 16.96 -1.11 8.17
C GLY A 149 17.42 -0.20 9.31
N GLN A 150 18.67 0.23 9.26
CA GLN A 150 19.26 1.08 10.30
C GLN A 150 18.64 2.48 10.37
N ASP A 151 18.00 2.95 9.29
CA ASP A 151 17.41 4.27 9.22
C ASP A 151 15.94 4.29 9.71
N ALA A 152 15.38 3.13 10.09
CA ALA A 152 13.97 2.97 10.43
C ALA A 152 13.45 3.95 11.50
N ASP A 153 14.25 4.25 12.53
CA ASP A 153 13.83 5.17 13.61
C ASP A 153 13.85 6.65 13.21
N THR A 154 14.49 6.98 12.08
CA THR A 154 14.55 8.33 11.50
C THR A 154 13.72 8.47 10.23
N ALA A 155 13.18 7.36 9.71
CA ALA A 155 12.39 7.33 8.50
C ALA A 155 11.02 7.99 8.71
N PHE A 156 10.57 8.72 7.70
CA PHE A 156 9.23 9.29 7.62
C PHE A 156 8.45 8.64 6.49
N ILE A 157 7.20 8.30 6.76
CA ILE A 157 6.32 7.69 5.78
C ILE A 157 5.02 8.47 5.64
N TRP A 158 4.54 8.57 4.41
CA TRP A 158 3.19 9.01 4.14
C TRP A 158 2.32 7.78 3.90
N LEU A 159 1.36 7.58 4.80
CA LEU A 159 0.39 6.48 4.73
C LEU A 159 -1.01 7.08 4.88
N ASP A 160 -1.90 6.75 3.94
CA ASP A 160 -3.25 7.31 3.86
C ASP A 160 -3.99 7.18 5.21
N LEU A 161 -3.80 6.06 5.89
CA LEU A 161 -4.31 5.76 7.23
C LEU A 161 -4.13 6.91 8.22
N PHE A 162 -2.96 7.53 8.24
CA PHE A 162 -2.58 8.54 9.24
C PHE A 162 -2.60 9.97 8.67
N CYS A 163 -2.27 10.11 7.39
CA CYS A 163 -2.06 11.41 6.74
C CYS A 163 -3.33 11.92 6.02
N ALA A 164 -4.36 11.07 5.89
CA ALA A 164 -5.68 11.51 5.46
C ALA A 164 -6.63 11.74 6.64
N ASN A 165 -7.56 12.68 6.48
CA ASN A 165 -8.67 12.90 7.38
C ASN A 165 -9.66 11.75 7.19
N GLN A 166 -9.38 10.61 7.83
CA GLN A 166 -10.18 9.38 7.71
C GLN A 166 -11.68 9.61 7.96
N PRO A 167 -12.12 10.43 8.93
CA PRO A 167 -13.54 10.76 9.07
C PRO A 167 -14.16 11.34 7.79
N LEU A 168 -13.50 12.28 7.12
CA LEU A 168 -14.03 12.88 5.89
C LEU A 168 -13.83 11.97 4.67
N LEU A 169 -12.72 11.24 4.62
CA LEU A 169 -12.39 10.35 3.50
C LEU A 169 -13.34 9.14 3.42
N THR A 170 -13.73 8.58 4.58
CA THR A 170 -14.56 7.36 4.67
C THR A 170 -16.05 7.63 4.84
N SER A 171 -16.46 8.89 5.04
CA SER A 171 -17.87 9.23 5.16
C SER A 171 -18.61 9.04 3.84
N ALA A 172 -19.85 8.57 3.95
CA ALA A 172 -20.78 8.50 2.82
C ALA A 172 -21.04 9.90 2.26
N ASP A 173 -21.30 9.98 0.95
CA ASP A 173 -21.40 11.26 0.25
C ASP A 173 -22.59 12.07 0.78
N GLU A 174 -23.68 11.41 1.18
CA GLU A 174 -24.87 12.02 1.76
C GLU A 174 -24.61 12.69 3.11
N ALA A 175 -23.52 12.32 3.80
CA ALA A 175 -23.13 12.88 5.09
C ALA A 175 -22.15 14.06 4.97
N LEU A 176 -21.75 14.43 3.75
CA LEU A 176 -20.74 15.45 3.47
C LEU A 176 -21.34 16.64 2.71
N SER A 177 -20.79 17.83 2.96
CA SER A 177 -21.14 19.00 2.14
C SER A 177 -20.60 18.85 0.71
N PRO A 178 -21.26 19.42 -0.32
CA PRO A 178 -20.81 19.36 -1.71
C PRO A 178 -19.34 19.77 -1.92
N ASP A 179 -18.88 20.80 -1.21
CA ASP A 179 -17.49 21.30 -1.33
C ASP A 179 -16.46 20.26 -0.85
N VAL A 180 -16.79 19.51 0.21
CA VAL A 180 -15.95 18.43 0.74
C VAL A 180 -15.90 17.25 -0.25
N ILE A 181 -17.04 16.89 -0.84
CA ILE A 181 -17.10 15.83 -1.87
C ILE A 181 -16.25 16.23 -3.08
N LEU A 182 -16.39 17.47 -3.55
CA LEU A 182 -15.61 17.99 -4.66
C LEU A 182 -14.11 17.98 -4.35
N ALA A 183 -13.70 18.50 -3.18
CA ALA A 183 -12.30 18.52 -2.76
C ALA A 183 -11.71 17.11 -2.65
N ARG A 184 -12.46 16.16 -2.06
CA ARG A 184 -12.06 14.75 -1.96
C ARG A 184 -11.89 14.13 -3.35
N ASN A 185 -12.83 14.34 -4.26
CA ASN A 185 -12.76 13.77 -5.60
C ASN A 185 -11.62 14.38 -6.43
N GLN A 186 -11.41 15.71 -6.33
CA GLN A 186 -10.28 16.39 -6.98
C GLN A 186 -8.94 15.87 -6.47
N TYR A 187 -8.82 15.65 -5.16
CA TYR A 187 -7.64 15.02 -4.58
C TYR A 187 -7.41 13.62 -5.16
N LEU A 188 -8.41 12.73 -5.04
CA LEU A 188 -8.27 11.33 -5.44
C LEU A 188 -7.90 11.18 -6.92
N THR A 189 -8.49 12.00 -7.79
CA THR A 189 -8.34 11.87 -9.25
C THR A 189 -7.16 12.64 -9.83
N HIS A 190 -6.71 13.73 -9.20
CA HIS A 190 -5.65 14.58 -9.78
C HIS A 190 -4.54 14.92 -8.78
N GLY A 191 -4.89 15.21 -7.53
CA GLY A 191 -3.93 15.61 -6.49
C GLY A 191 -3.00 14.47 -6.05
N LEU A 192 -3.53 13.26 -5.90
CA LEU A 192 -2.82 12.11 -5.36
C LEU A 192 -1.58 11.76 -6.21
N HIS A 193 -1.70 11.66 -7.53
CA HIS A 193 -0.55 11.34 -8.37
C HIS A 193 0.54 12.41 -8.28
N ARG A 194 0.18 13.70 -8.38
CA ARG A 194 1.15 14.79 -8.23
C ARG A 194 1.84 14.75 -6.87
N ALA A 195 1.12 14.39 -5.82
CA ALA A 195 1.68 14.23 -4.48
C ALA A 195 2.65 13.05 -4.40
N ILE A 196 2.28 11.88 -4.93
CA ILE A 196 3.16 10.69 -5.01
C ILE A 196 4.50 11.06 -5.66
N GLY A 197 4.46 11.83 -6.75
CA GLY A 197 5.66 12.31 -7.46
C GLY A 197 6.51 13.35 -6.71
N ARG A 198 6.04 13.88 -5.58
CA ARG A 198 6.78 14.86 -4.76
C ARG A 198 7.42 14.27 -3.51
N PHE A 199 7.04 13.06 -3.10
CA PHE A 199 7.75 12.33 -2.06
C PHE A 199 9.16 11.94 -2.53
N GLU A 200 10.05 11.59 -1.60
CA GLU A 200 11.44 11.22 -1.92
C GLU A 200 11.51 9.84 -2.58
N SER A 201 10.58 8.95 -2.22
CA SER A 201 10.41 7.64 -2.84
C SER A 201 8.99 7.09 -2.62
N ALA A 202 8.69 5.94 -3.22
CA ALA A 202 7.48 5.19 -2.95
C ALA A 202 7.78 3.72 -2.62
N VAL A 203 6.94 3.12 -1.78
CA VAL A 203 6.96 1.69 -1.44
C VAL A 203 5.56 1.13 -1.62
N ILE A 204 5.47 -0.04 -2.26
CA ILE A 204 4.24 -0.82 -2.30
C ILE A 204 4.43 -2.03 -1.39
N PHE A 205 3.58 -2.16 -0.39
CA PHE A 205 3.65 -3.26 0.57
C PHE A 205 2.86 -4.48 0.09
N PHE A 206 3.54 -5.61 -0.12
CA PHE A 206 2.96 -6.88 -0.50
C PHE A 206 2.84 -7.79 0.73
N ASP A 207 1.60 -8.05 1.17
CA ASP A 207 1.33 -9.02 2.25
C ASP A 207 1.70 -10.45 1.85
N ARG A 208 1.63 -10.74 0.55
CA ARG A 208 1.93 -12.04 -0.02
C ARG A 208 2.69 -11.89 -1.32
N TRP A 209 3.65 -12.77 -1.56
CA TRP A 209 4.36 -12.78 -2.85
C TRP A 209 3.54 -13.42 -3.98
N ASP A 210 2.68 -14.38 -3.64
CA ASP A 210 1.94 -15.19 -4.60
C ASP A 210 0.61 -14.56 -5.02
N VAL A 211 -0.09 -13.88 -4.10
CA VAL A 211 -1.34 -13.15 -4.37
C VAL A 211 -1.35 -11.80 -3.64
N PRO A 212 -0.57 -10.80 -4.11
CA PRO A 212 -0.41 -9.57 -3.38
C PRO A 212 -1.72 -8.77 -3.30
N ALA A 213 -2.18 -8.48 -2.09
CA ALA A 213 -3.40 -7.72 -1.84
C ALA A 213 -3.48 -6.37 -2.58
N PRO A 214 -2.40 -5.56 -2.68
CA PRO A 214 -2.45 -4.31 -3.44
C PRO A 214 -2.75 -4.51 -4.92
N LEU A 215 -2.25 -5.58 -5.55
CA LEU A 215 -2.52 -5.84 -6.97
C LEU A 215 -3.97 -6.27 -7.22
N GLN A 216 -4.68 -6.68 -6.16
CA GLN A 216 -6.10 -7.03 -6.20
C GLN A 216 -7.03 -5.85 -5.88
N ARG A 217 -6.50 -4.67 -5.54
CA ARG A 217 -7.28 -3.50 -5.12
C ARG A 217 -7.11 -2.35 -6.10
N ALA A 218 -8.19 -1.92 -6.74
CA ALA A 218 -8.13 -0.94 -7.83
C ALA A 218 -7.48 0.40 -7.40
N TRP A 219 -7.76 0.86 -6.17
CA TRP A 219 -7.13 2.06 -5.62
C TRP A 219 -5.61 1.94 -5.43
N CYS A 220 -5.08 0.76 -5.12
CA CYS A 220 -3.63 0.58 -5.10
C CYS A 220 -3.06 0.55 -6.52
N VAL A 221 -3.77 -0.05 -7.49
CA VAL A 221 -3.39 0.02 -8.92
C VAL A 221 -3.33 1.47 -9.41
N TRP A 222 -4.27 2.31 -8.97
CA TRP A 222 -4.27 3.75 -9.22
C TRP A 222 -3.01 4.43 -8.65
N GLU A 223 -2.64 4.14 -7.39
CA GLU A 223 -1.42 4.67 -6.77
C GLU A 223 -0.14 4.23 -7.50
N ILE A 224 -0.07 2.96 -7.93
CA ILE A 224 1.03 2.41 -8.72
C ILE A 224 1.15 3.13 -10.06
N MET A 225 0.03 3.35 -10.75
CA MET A 225 -0.03 4.16 -11.97
C MET A 225 0.46 5.60 -11.70
N GLY A 226 0.07 6.19 -10.57
CA GLY A 226 0.57 7.49 -10.12
C GLY A 226 2.09 7.53 -9.97
N ALA A 227 2.67 6.54 -9.29
CA ALA A 227 4.12 6.43 -9.12
C ALA A 227 4.84 6.32 -10.47
N ILE A 228 4.35 5.46 -11.38
CA ILE A 228 4.95 5.27 -12.70
C ILE A 228 4.84 6.53 -13.57
N THR A 229 3.65 7.14 -13.64
CA THR A 229 3.41 8.31 -14.50
C THR A 229 4.12 9.57 -14.00
N GLN A 230 4.43 9.66 -12.71
CA GLN A 230 5.28 10.73 -12.17
C GLN A 230 6.78 10.41 -12.21
N ALA A 231 7.19 9.30 -12.83
CA ALA A 231 8.56 8.81 -12.83
C ALA A 231 9.16 8.66 -11.42
N GLN A 232 8.30 8.38 -10.43
CA GLN A 232 8.72 8.16 -9.06
C GLN A 232 9.43 6.81 -8.95
N ARG A 233 10.57 6.78 -8.27
CA ARG A 233 11.22 5.51 -7.93
C ARG A 233 10.37 4.82 -6.87
N PHE A 234 9.83 3.64 -7.23
CA PHE A 234 9.13 2.81 -6.27
C PHE A 234 9.80 1.46 -6.07
N GLN A 235 9.71 0.96 -4.84
CA GLN A 235 10.19 -0.34 -4.41
C GLN A 235 9.02 -1.19 -3.91
N VAL A 236 9.24 -2.50 -3.78
CA VAL A 236 8.29 -3.42 -3.17
C VAL A 236 8.87 -3.92 -1.86
N ALA A 237 8.07 -3.89 -0.80
CA ALA A 237 8.40 -4.47 0.50
C ALA A 237 7.43 -5.62 0.77
N PHE A 238 7.93 -6.74 1.29
CA PHE A 238 7.12 -7.94 1.50
C PHE A 238 6.93 -8.20 2.99
N ALA A 239 5.77 -8.76 3.35
CA ALA A 239 5.55 -9.23 4.70
C ALA A 239 6.64 -10.22 5.15
N PRO A 240 6.96 -10.26 6.46
CA PRO A 240 7.84 -11.27 7.03
C PRO A 240 7.40 -12.70 6.67
N GLY A 241 8.36 -13.58 6.43
CA GLY A 241 8.12 -14.99 6.08
C GLY A 241 7.82 -15.26 4.59
N GLN A 242 7.60 -14.22 3.78
CA GLN A 242 7.33 -14.41 2.34
C GLN A 242 8.54 -14.93 1.56
N GLU A 243 9.76 -14.64 2.01
CA GLU A 243 11.00 -15.22 1.48
C GLU A 243 10.98 -16.74 1.60
N GLN A 244 10.75 -17.27 2.81
CA GLN A 244 10.77 -18.70 3.08
C GLN A 244 9.65 -19.40 2.29
N ALA A 245 8.46 -18.82 2.24
CA ALA A 245 7.34 -19.33 1.45
C ALA A 245 7.65 -19.36 -0.06
N PHE A 246 8.34 -18.34 -0.57
CA PHE A 246 8.81 -18.29 -1.96
C PHE A 246 9.82 -19.40 -2.24
N ILE A 247 10.86 -19.55 -1.41
CA ILE A 247 11.91 -20.56 -1.59
C ILE A 247 11.33 -21.97 -1.50
N GLU A 248 10.43 -22.23 -0.55
CA GLU A 248 9.75 -23.52 -0.47
C GLU A 248 8.94 -23.84 -1.73
N THR A 249 8.26 -22.84 -2.28
CA THR A 249 7.48 -23.02 -3.51
C THR A 249 8.39 -23.26 -4.71
N LEU A 250 9.49 -22.52 -4.80
CA LEU A 250 10.50 -22.69 -5.85
C LEU A 250 11.10 -24.11 -5.82
N LEU A 251 11.39 -24.66 -4.64
CA LEU A 251 11.94 -26.01 -4.48
C LEU A 251 10.91 -27.12 -4.74
N LYS A 252 9.67 -26.96 -4.26
CA LYS A 252 8.61 -27.99 -4.39
C LYS A 252 7.97 -28.01 -5.77
N GLY A 253 7.69 -26.83 -6.33
CA GLY A 253 6.92 -26.64 -7.57
C GLY A 253 7.77 -26.34 -8.79
N GLY A 254 9.07 -26.11 -8.62
CA GLY A 254 9.96 -25.67 -9.69
C GLY A 254 9.57 -24.29 -10.24
N VAL A 255 10.25 -23.91 -11.33
CA VAL A 255 10.08 -22.60 -11.96
C VAL A 255 8.74 -22.48 -12.70
N ASP A 256 8.25 -23.55 -13.32
CA ASP A 256 6.96 -23.54 -14.04
C ASP A 256 5.79 -23.29 -13.09
N GLY A 257 5.79 -23.93 -11.92
CA GLY A 257 4.80 -23.69 -10.88
C GLY A 257 4.80 -22.24 -10.40
N LEU A 258 6.00 -21.67 -10.22
CA LEU A 258 6.18 -20.27 -9.86
C LEU A 258 5.62 -19.32 -10.94
N ILE A 259 5.98 -19.53 -12.21
CA ILE A 259 5.53 -18.69 -13.33
C ILE A 259 4.01 -18.70 -13.41
N LYS A 260 3.37 -19.86 -13.25
CA LYS A 260 1.92 -19.98 -13.27
C LYS A 260 1.26 -19.15 -12.17
N ILE A 261 1.73 -19.27 -10.93
CA ILE A 261 1.21 -18.49 -9.79
C ILE A 261 1.26 -16.98 -10.08
N LEU A 262 2.39 -16.51 -10.60
CA LEU A 262 2.59 -15.10 -10.89
C LEU A 262 1.71 -14.61 -12.05
N ALA A 263 1.58 -15.42 -13.11
CA ALA A 263 0.71 -15.10 -14.24
C ALA A 263 -0.75 -14.98 -13.82
N ASP A 264 -1.21 -15.85 -12.93
CA ASP A 264 -2.60 -15.88 -12.45
C ASP A 264 -2.92 -14.68 -11.54
N ASN A 265 -1.95 -14.23 -10.74
CA ASN A 265 -2.19 -13.29 -9.64
C ASN A 265 -1.66 -11.86 -9.85
N ASN A 266 -0.78 -11.62 -10.83
CA ASN A 266 -0.22 -10.27 -11.08
C ASN A 266 -1.02 -9.45 -12.11
N ASN A 267 -2.17 -9.95 -12.57
CA ASN A 267 -3.01 -9.22 -13.52
C ASN A 267 -3.85 -8.14 -12.81
N MET A 268 -3.29 -6.94 -12.71
CA MET A 268 -3.93 -5.77 -12.09
C MET A 268 -5.26 -5.36 -12.75
N ARG A 269 -5.58 -5.83 -13.96
CA ARG A 269 -6.88 -5.58 -14.60
C ARG A 269 -8.05 -6.22 -13.82
N ASN A 270 -7.75 -7.29 -13.07
CA ASN A 270 -8.71 -8.02 -12.25
C ASN A 270 -8.96 -7.37 -10.88
N ALA A 271 -8.22 -6.33 -10.53
CA ALA A 271 -8.35 -5.62 -9.27
C ALA A 271 -9.79 -5.15 -9.02
N LYS A 272 -10.20 -5.10 -7.76
CA LYS A 272 -11.58 -4.76 -7.36
C LYS A 272 -11.61 -3.50 -6.52
N CYS A 273 -12.74 -2.80 -6.58
CA CYS A 273 -13.13 -1.77 -5.62
C CYS A 273 -14.64 -1.86 -5.38
N TRP A 274 -15.08 -1.21 -4.31
CA TRP A 274 -16.47 -1.26 -3.88
C TRP A 274 -17.42 -0.55 -4.85
N LYS A 275 -17.04 0.65 -5.31
CA LYS A 275 -17.79 1.41 -6.32
C LYS A 275 -17.32 1.00 -7.70
N MET A 276 -18.25 0.60 -8.57
CA MET A 276 -17.92 0.17 -9.93
C MET A 276 -17.45 1.34 -10.79
N GLU A 277 -17.98 2.53 -10.51
CA GLU A 277 -17.61 3.80 -11.15
C GLU A 277 -16.13 4.14 -10.89
N ASP A 278 -15.62 3.85 -9.69
CA ASP A 278 -14.18 4.01 -9.39
C ASP A 278 -13.35 3.06 -10.27
N LYS A 279 -13.79 1.81 -10.46
CA LYS A 279 -13.07 0.83 -11.31
C LYS A 279 -13.03 1.28 -12.76
N GLU A 280 -14.16 1.71 -13.31
CA GLU A 280 -14.25 2.18 -14.69
C GLU A 280 -13.37 3.41 -14.92
N MET A 281 -13.36 4.34 -13.97
CA MET A 281 -12.50 5.52 -13.99
C MET A 281 -11.02 5.14 -13.98
N ILE A 282 -10.62 4.22 -13.09
CA ILE A 282 -9.23 3.74 -12.99
C ILE A 282 -8.81 3.01 -14.27
N ASP A 283 -9.63 2.09 -14.78
CA ASP A 283 -9.34 1.34 -16.01
C ASP A 283 -9.12 2.29 -17.18
N LYS A 284 -10.03 3.27 -17.34
CA LYS A 284 -9.93 4.26 -18.41
C LYS A 284 -8.66 5.11 -18.28
N ALA A 285 -8.28 5.50 -17.07
CA ALA A 285 -7.07 6.28 -16.87
C ALA A 285 -5.80 5.48 -17.17
N VAL A 286 -5.74 4.19 -16.79
CA VAL A 286 -4.61 3.32 -17.13
C VAL A 286 -4.42 3.26 -18.63
N GLU A 287 -5.50 2.98 -19.38
CA GLU A 287 -5.44 2.87 -20.84
C GLU A 287 -5.12 4.21 -21.54
N MET A 288 -5.47 5.34 -20.93
CA MET A 288 -5.26 6.67 -21.52
C MET A 288 -3.91 7.32 -21.15
N THR A 289 -3.34 7.00 -19.98
CA THR A 289 -2.20 7.74 -19.43
C THR A 289 -0.91 6.93 -19.36
N VAL A 290 -0.99 5.60 -19.39
CA VAL A 290 0.17 4.72 -19.45
C VAL A 290 0.31 4.22 -20.87
N ASP A 291 1.44 4.49 -21.53
CA ASP A 291 1.72 3.92 -22.84
C ASP A 291 1.76 2.39 -22.75
N GLY A 292 0.97 1.69 -23.56
CA GLY A 292 0.75 0.24 -23.45
C GLY A 292 -0.19 -0.21 -22.31
N GLY A 293 -0.82 0.72 -21.59
CA GLY A 293 -1.86 0.46 -20.59
C GLY A 293 -1.44 -0.53 -19.51
N TYR A 294 -2.30 -1.50 -19.23
CA TYR A 294 -2.05 -2.53 -18.22
C TYR A 294 -0.81 -3.38 -18.48
N VAL A 295 -0.41 -3.58 -19.74
CA VAL A 295 0.78 -4.38 -20.08
C VAL A 295 2.03 -3.73 -19.49
N THR A 296 2.17 -2.42 -19.67
CA THR A 296 3.29 -1.66 -19.13
C THR A 296 3.24 -1.59 -17.61
N LEU A 297 2.05 -1.39 -17.03
CA LEU A 297 1.89 -1.36 -15.58
C LEU A 297 2.35 -2.67 -14.93
N ILE A 298 1.90 -3.81 -15.49
CA ILE A 298 2.26 -5.15 -15.03
C ILE A 298 3.77 -5.39 -15.20
N LYS A 299 4.34 -4.97 -16.33
CA LYS A 299 5.77 -5.07 -16.59
C LYS A 299 6.60 -4.33 -15.53
N GLU A 300 6.26 -3.08 -15.22
CA GLU A 300 6.98 -2.26 -14.24
C GLU A 300 6.94 -2.88 -12.83
N VAL A 301 5.77 -3.35 -12.38
CA VAL A 301 5.65 -4.05 -11.09
C VAL A 301 6.46 -5.34 -11.11
N ASN A 302 6.32 -6.15 -12.16
CA ASN A 302 7.02 -7.42 -12.27
C ASN A 302 8.54 -7.22 -12.22
N GLN A 303 9.11 -6.21 -12.86
CA GLN A 303 10.55 -5.92 -12.80
C GLN A 303 11.06 -5.75 -11.36
N ARG A 304 10.30 -5.10 -10.49
CA ARG A 304 10.67 -4.91 -9.09
C ARG A 304 10.50 -6.18 -8.26
N VAL A 305 9.45 -6.95 -8.55
CA VAL A 305 9.25 -8.28 -7.97
C VAL A 305 10.32 -9.28 -8.47
N HIS A 306 10.84 -9.12 -9.69
CA HIS A 306 11.97 -9.90 -10.23
C HIS A 306 13.24 -9.62 -9.43
N ALA A 307 13.58 -8.35 -9.23
CA ALA A 307 14.74 -7.97 -8.43
C ALA A 307 14.68 -8.55 -7.02
N TRP A 308 13.52 -8.48 -6.37
CA TRP A 308 13.32 -9.10 -5.05
C TRP A 308 13.50 -10.63 -5.08
N ARG A 309 12.86 -11.34 -6.02
CA ARG A 309 13.00 -12.81 -6.13
C ARG A 309 14.44 -13.25 -6.34
N LEU A 310 15.19 -12.52 -7.16
CA LEU A 310 16.60 -12.82 -7.40
C LEU A 310 17.42 -12.66 -6.12
N GLN A 311 17.18 -11.59 -5.36
CA GLN A 311 17.81 -11.37 -4.07
C GLN A 311 17.52 -12.54 -3.10
N MET A 312 16.26 -12.93 -2.95
CA MET A 312 15.86 -14.05 -2.07
C MET A 312 16.52 -15.38 -2.48
N ALA A 313 16.61 -15.66 -3.78
CA ALA A 313 17.28 -16.85 -4.27
C ALA A 313 18.79 -16.83 -3.98
N GLN A 314 19.44 -15.66 -4.11
CA GLN A 314 20.85 -15.47 -3.79
C GLN A 314 21.11 -15.63 -2.28
N ASP A 315 20.26 -15.07 -1.44
CA ASP A 315 20.36 -15.18 0.02
C ASP A 315 20.16 -16.62 0.48
N ALA A 316 19.20 -17.34 -0.11
CA ALA A 316 19.00 -18.76 0.14
C ALA A 316 20.23 -19.61 -0.27
N ILE A 317 20.89 -19.28 -1.39
CA ILE A 317 22.16 -19.92 -1.79
C ILE A 317 23.24 -19.64 -0.73
N ALA A 318 23.39 -18.38 -0.31
CA ALA A 318 24.40 -18.01 0.66
C ALA A 318 24.21 -18.76 1.99
N GLN A 319 22.97 -18.85 2.48
CA GLN A 319 22.63 -19.61 3.69
C GLN A 319 22.86 -21.12 3.54
N ALA A 320 22.61 -21.69 2.36
CA ALA A 320 22.76 -23.12 2.12
C ALA A 320 24.22 -23.57 1.94
N ARG A 321 25.16 -22.65 1.67
CA ARG A 321 26.59 -22.98 1.45
C ARG A 321 27.26 -23.69 2.61
N ASP A 322 26.86 -23.35 3.84
CA ASP A 322 27.40 -23.93 5.06
C ASP A 322 26.57 -25.13 5.57
N GLY A 323 25.58 -25.57 4.79
CA GLY A 323 24.59 -26.59 5.16
C GLY A 323 24.68 -27.89 4.36
N ASP A 324 23.52 -28.49 4.11
CA ASP A 324 23.39 -29.75 3.35
C ASP A 324 23.75 -29.55 1.86
N PRO A 325 24.76 -30.27 1.32
CA PRO A 325 25.14 -30.19 -0.09
C PRO A 325 24.01 -30.52 -1.06
N LEU A 326 23.08 -31.41 -0.68
CA LEU A 326 21.95 -31.77 -1.54
C LEU A 326 20.98 -30.58 -1.67
N LYS A 327 20.62 -29.97 -0.55
CA LYS A 327 19.79 -28.76 -0.51
C LYS A 327 20.44 -27.61 -1.28
N LEU A 328 21.76 -27.42 -1.15
CA LEU A 328 22.50 -26.42 -1.92
C LEU A 328 22.40 -26.69 -3.43
N ALA A 329 22.58 -27.94 -3.86
CA ALA A 329 22.46 -28.32 -5.27
C ALA A 329 21.05 -28.07 -5.83
N GLU A 330 20.00 -28.38 -5.06
CA GLU A 330 18.60 -28.12 -5.43
C GLU A 330 18.34 -26.62 -5.61
N ILE A 331 18.74 -25.79 -4.63
CA ILE A 331 18.56 -24.33 -4.69
C ILE A 331 19.32 -23.75 -5.90
N LEU A 332 20.56 -24.19 -6.14
CA LEU A 332 21.35 -23.74 -7.29
C LEU A 332 20.67 -24.12 -8.62
N HIS A 333 20.13 -25.33 -8.73
CA HIS A 333 19.43 -25.79 -9.94
C HIS A 333 18.15 -24.98 -10.20
N CYS A 334 17.30 -24.81 -9.19
CA CYS A 334 16.08 -24.03 -9.30
C CYS A 334 16.37 -22.56 -9.60
N THR A 335 17.37 -21.96 -8.95
CA THR A 335 17.79 -20.58 -9.20
C THR A 335 18.37 -20.41 -10.60
N GLY A 336 19.18 -21.35 -11.07
CA GLY A 336 19.69 -21.36 -12.45
C GLY A 336 18.57 -21.43 -13.48
N THR A 337 17.58 -22.29 -13.25
CA THR A 337 16.38 -22.38 -14.10
C THR A 337 15.56 -21.10 -14.04
N LEU A 338 15.43 -20.49 -12.85
CA LEU A 338 14.70 -19.25 -12.64
C LEU A 338 15.35 -18.14 -13.46
N LEU A 339 16.66 -17.97 -13.34
CA LEU A 339 17.45 -17.02 -14.12
C LEU A 339 17.32 -17.27 -15.63
N ASN A 340 17.41 -18.51 -16.08
CA ASN A 340 17.26 -18.87 -17.49
C ASN A 340 15.83 -18.61 -18.04
N SER A 341 14.81 -18.74 -17.20
CA SER A 341 13.43 -18.38 -17.56
C SER A 341 13.18 -16.86 -17.54
N GLN A 342 14.02 -16.11 -16.81
CA GLN A 342 13.88 -14.67 -16.59
C GLN A 342 14.81 -13.82 -17.47
N GLY A 343 15.84 -14.41 -18.07
CA GLY A 343 16.73 -13.78 -19.05
C GLY A 343 17.21 -14.81 -20.08
N GLU A 344 17.15 -14.48 -21.37
CA GLU A 344 18.30 -13.90 -22.07
C GLU A 344 19.40 -14.93 -22.40
N TYR A 345 19.25 -15.58 -23.56
CA TYR A 345 20.28 -15.47 -24.58
C TYR A 345 19.76 -14.56 -25.69
N ASN A 346 20.21 -13.30 -25.63
CA ASN A 346 20.13 -12.22 -26.63
C ASN A 346 18.80 -11.49 -26.87
#